data_AF-A0A7W1RA58-F1
#
_entry.id   AF-A0A7W1RA58-F1
#
_cell.length_a   1.000
_cell.length_b   1.000
_cell.length_c   1.000
_cell.angle_alpha   90.00
_cell.angle_beta   90.00
_cell.angle_gamma   90.00
#
_symmetry.space_group_name_H-M   'P 1'
#
loop_
_entity.id
_entity.type
_entity.pdbx_description
1 polymer ?
#
loop_
_entity_poly.entity_id
_entity_poly.type
_entity_poly.pdbx_seq_one_letter_code
_entity_poly.pdbx_strand_id
1 'polypeptide(L)' 'MICPSCGHDNIEGMDRCDNCMKSLRDLDVPRADATRGLVRSVMEDDLRKLEREEALTVRPGE' A
#
# COMPACT_ATOMS: atom_id res chain seq x y z
N MET A 1 8.00 -6.99 11.98
CA MET A 1 7.57 -5.58 11.82
C MET A 1 8.14 -4.75 12.96
N ILE A 2 9.06 -3.81 12.66
CA ILE A 2 9.68 -2.98 13.70
C ILE A 2 8.73 -1.87 14.17
N CYS A 3 8.41 -1.85 15.47
CA CYS A 3 7.59 -0.82 16.07
C CYS A 3 8.32 0.54 16.03
N PRO A 4 7.77 1.57 15.37
CA PRO A 4 8.44 2.87 15.24
C PRO A 4 8.51 3.66 16.55
N SER A 5 7.77 3.23 17.58
CA SER A 5 7.77 3.89 18.88
C SER A 5 8.75 3.32 19.88
N CYS A 6 9.13 2.04 19.77
CA CYS A 6 10.01 1.39 20.76
C CYS A 6 11.06 0.45 20.17
N GLY A 7 11.06 0.23 18.86
CA GLY A 7 12.02 -0.62 18.15
C GLY A 7 11.77 -2.13 18.27
N HIS A 8 10.72 -2.57 18.98
CA HIS A 8 10.41 -3.98 19.13
C HIS A 8 9.98 -4.61 17.79
N ASP A 9 10.50 -5.79 17.47
CA ASP A 9 10.12 -6.54 16.27
C ASP A 9 8.88 -7.40 16.55
N ASN A 10 7.73 -6.95 16.04
CA ASN A 10 6.43 -7.60 16.19
C ASN A 10 6.16 -8.56 15.02
N ILE A 11 5.27 -9.53 15.23
CA ILE A 11 4.76 -10.38 14.15
C ILE A 11 3.90 -9.52 13.20
N GLU A 12 3.99 -9.78 11.90
CA GLU A 12 3.18 -9.06 10.90
C GLU A 12 1.68 -9.28 11.11
N GLY A 13 0.87 -8.24 10.88
CA GLY A 13 -0.58 -8.28 11.07
C GLY A 13 -1.07 -8.01 12.50
N MET A 14 -0.17 -7.74 13.46
CA MET A 14 -0.56 -7.33 14.80
C MET A 14 -1.10 -5.89 14.85
N ASP A 15 -2.24 -5.70 15.51
CA ASP A 15 -2.88 -4.38 15.67
C ASP A 15 -2.16 -3.47 16.69
N ARG A 16 -1.38 -4.05 17.62
CA ARG A 16 -0.67 -3.34 18.71
C ARG A 16 0.71 -3.92 18.93
N CYS A 17 1.63 -3.11 19.43
CA CYS A 17 2.95 -3.57 19.82
C CYS A 17 2.90 -4.40 21.10
N ASP A 18 3.47 -5.61 21.11
CA ASP A 18 3.49 -6.49 22.28
C ASP A 18 4.30 -5.94 23.45
N ASN A 19 5.28 -5.07 23.17
CA ASN A 19 6.13 -4.49 24.20
C ASN A 19 5.57 -3.18 24.80
N CYS A 20 5.14 -2.24 23.94
CA CYS A 20 4.74 -0.90 24.40
C CYS A 20 3.25 -0.60 24.24
N MET A 21 2.46 -1.57 23.77
CA MET A 21 1.00 -1.50 23.60
C MET A 21 0.46 -0.40 22.69
N LYS A 22 1.33 0.37 22.03
CA LYS A 22 0.91 1.37 21.04
C LYS A 22 0.27 0.71 19.83
N SER A 23 -0.75 1.38 19.30
CA SER A 23 -1.41 1.00 18.05
C SER A 23 -0.40 0.93 16.91
N LEU A 24 -0.48 -0.14 16.12
CA LEU A 24 0.27 -0.30 14.87
C LEU A 24 -0.63 -0.10 13.64
N ARG A 25 -1.96 -0.03 13.82
CA ARG A 25 -2.95 0.09 12.73
C ARG A 25 -2.76 1.33 11.88
N ASP A 26 -2.23 2.41 12.47
CA ASP A 26 -1.99 3.67 11.76
C ASP A 26 -0.83 3.57 10.76
N LEU A 27 -0.05 2.48 10.79
CA LEU A 27 1.01 2.20 9.82
C LEU A 27 0.47 1.65 8.50
N ASP A 28 -0.70 1.01 8.53
CA ASP A 28 -1.36 0.47 7.33
C ASP A 28 -2.11 1.54 6.54
N VAL A 29 -2.26 2.74 7.11
CA VAL A 29 -2.89 3.87 6.42
C VAL A 29 -1.84 4.55 5.55
N PRO A 30 -2.02 4.57 4.21
CA PRO A 30 -1.12 5.31 3.33
C PRO A 30 -1.14 6.78 3.75
N ARG A 31 0.04 7.32 4.08
CA ARG A 31 0.13 8.74 4.44
C ARG A 31 -0.17 9.60 3.21
N ALA A 32 -0.90 10.69 3.41
CA ALA A 32 -1.36 11.58 2.33
C ALA A 32 -0.21 12.22 1.53
N ASP A 33 0.97 12.36 2.14
CA ASP A 33 2.19 12.82 1.48
C ASP A 33 2.79 11.75 0.55
N ALA A 34 2.76 10.48 0.95
CA ALA A 34 3.24 9.35 0.15
C ALA A 34 2.37 9.06 -1.07
N THR A 35 1.08 9.40 -1.03
CA THR A 35 0.12 9.08 -2.10
C THR A 35 -0.31 10.29 -2.94
N ARG A 36 0.22 11.50 -2.71
CA ARG A 36 -0.28 12.72 -3.37
C ARG A 36 -0.35 12.64 -4.89
N GLY A 37 0.65 12.02 -5.53
CA GLY A 37 0.64 11.80 -6.98
C GLY A 37 -0.33 10.69 -7.42
N LEU A 38 -0.42 9.63 -6.62
CA LEU A 38 -1.29 8.48 -6.87
C LEU A 38 -2.78 8.85 -6.73
N VAL A 39 -3.16 9.61 -5.70
CA VAL A 39 -4.54 10.04 -5.46
C VAL A 39 -5.05 10.85 -6.65
N ARG A 40 -4.24 11.80 -7.15
CA ARG A 40 -4.58 12.57 -8.34
C ARG A 40 -4.71 11.67 -9.57
N SER A 41 -3.74 10.78 -9.79
CA SER A 41 -3.74 9.85 -10.92
C SER A 41 -4.97 8.93 -10.95
N VAL A 42 -5.46 8.51 -9.77
CA VAL A 42 -6.63 7.63 -9.68
C VAL A 42 -7.95 8.40 -9.79
N MET A 43 -8.04 9.58 -9.17
CA MET A 43 -9.33 10.27 -9.01
C MET A 43 -9.60 11.33 -10.09
N GLU A 44 -8.56 11.96 -10.63
CA GLU A 44 -8.67 13.16 -11.47
C GLU A 44 -8.16 12.96 -12.89
N ASP A 45 -7.14 12.11 -13.08
CA ASP A 45 -6.54 11.91 -14.40
C ASP A 45 -7.43 11.05 -15.32
N ASP A 46 -7.52 11.48 -16.57
CA ASP A 46 -8.26 10.76 -17.60
C ASP A 46 -7.50 9.48 -18.00
N LEU A 47 -8.17 8.33 -17.92
CA LEU A 47 -7.60 7.02 -18.28
C LEU A 47 -7.01 6.97 -19.69
N ARG A 48 -7.49 7.81 -20.62
CA ARG A 48 -6.95 7.92 -21.98
C ARG A 48 -5.51 8.43 -22.04
N LYS A 49 -5.02 9.04 -20.96
CA LYS A 49 -3.64 9.55 -20.84
C LYS A 49 -2.66 8.50 -20.31
N LEU A 50 -3.14 7.35 -19.83
CA LEU A 50 -2.28 6.28 -19.36
C LEU A 50 -1.55 5.64 -20.54
N GLU A 51 -0.27 5.33 -20.36
CA GLU A 51 0.48 4.53 -21.32
C GLU A 51 -0.15 3.13 -21.36
N ARG A 52 -0.60 2.71 -22.55
CA ARG A 52 -1.23 1.42 -22.74
C ARG A 52 -0.18 0.44 -23.20
N GLU A 53 0.10 -0.54 -22.35
CA GLU A 53 0.86 -1.72 -22.78
C GLU A 53 0.03 -2.55 -23.77
N GLU A 54 0.72 -3.28 -24.65
CA GLU A 54 0.05 -4.20 -25.58
C GLU A 54 -0.70 -5.28 -24.79
N ALA A 55 -1.97 -5.48 -25.14
CA ALA A 55 -2.80 -6.48 -24.48
C ALA A 55 -2.26 -7.89 -24.79
N LEU A 56 -1.84 -8.60 -23.74
CA LEU A 56 -1.47 -10.01 -23.85
C LEU A 56 -2.74 -10.83 -24.04
N THR A 57 -2.81 -11.57 -25.16
CA THR A 57 -3.87 -12.54 -25.41
C THR A 57 -3.33 -13.95 -25.21
N VAL A 58 -4.07 -14.76 -24.46
CA VAL A 58 -3.77 -16.19 -24.30
C VAL A 58 -4.90 -17.00 -24.90
N ARG A 59 -4.55 -18.03 -25.66
CA ARG A 59 -5.51 -19.02 -26.17
C ARG A 59 -5.47 -20.25 -25.25
N PRO A 60 -6.61 -20.92 -24.96
CA PRO A 60 -6.58 -22.23 -24.31
C PRO A 60 -5.64 -23.19 -25.06
N GLY A 61 -4.86 -23.98 -24.32
CA GLY A 61 -4.01 -25.03 -24.88
C GLY A 61 -4.84 -26.16 -25.50
N GLU A 62 -4.25 -26.86 -26.48
CA GLU A 62 -4.81 -28.07 -27.08
C GLU A 62 -4.86 -29.24 -26.09
#